data_AF-A0A1C5RSV1-F1
#
_entry.id   AF-A0A1C5RSV1-F1
#
_cell.length_a   1.000
_cell.length_b   1.000
_cell.length_c   1.000
_cell.angle_alpha   90.00
_cell.angle_beta   90.00
_cell.angle_gamma   90.00
#
_symmetry.space_group_name_H-M   'P 1'
#
loop_
_entity.id
_entity.type
_entity.pdbx_description
1 polymer ?
#
loop_
_entity_poly.entity_id
_entity_poly.type
_entity_poly.pdbx_seq_one_letter_code
_entity_poly.pdbx_strand_id
1 'polypeptide(L)'
;MEYLIENIKKMNEIEPNWLVIVKEELDNDAVPQNRELAKKYNELWKNLRIALKRDRIRAEEVFGNQIGDKGNWILKSVEDSLETYFSFEQLRIIQERSLSEAEEILRYLFENVIIYYNPKFPRKYRDFGFETVSKFLDMTIGLNGLVDFYIRSRYTIDIIKEDLADETGLKEELCELVAGIIKENYQTLQMGLIMSYLRKKFDEDKEGRNGKDEN
;
A
#
# COMPACT_ATOMS: atom_id res chain seq x y z
N MET A 1 16.51 15.47 5.15
CA MET A 1 17.03 14.30 4.40
C MET A 1 18.46 13.93 4.79
N GLU A 2 19.19 14.74 5.57
CA GLU A 2 20.53 14.40 6.09
C GLU A 2 20.58 13.06 6.84
N TYR A 3 19.48 12.68 7.49
CA TYR A 3 19.35 11.37 8.14
C TYR A 3 19.50 10.17 7.19
N LEU A 4 19.17 10.31 5.90
CA LEU A 4 19.40 9.24 4.91
C LEU A 4 20.88 9.08 4.63
N ILE A 5 21.55 10.20 4.38
CA ILE A 5 23.00 10.26 4.12
C ILE A 5 23.77 9.68 5.29
N GLU A 6 23.45 10.13 6.50
CA GLU A 6 24.09 9.64 7.73
C GLU A 6 23.86 8.14 7.96
N ASN A 7 22.66 7.63 7.64
CA ASN A 7 22.39 6.21 7.81
C ASN A 7 23.17 5.35 6.79
N ILE A 8 23.23 5.77 5.52
CA ILE A 8 24.00 5.08 4.48
C ILE A 8 25.50 5.09 4.83
N LYS A 9 26.01 6.21 5.32
CA LYS A 9 27.39 6.32 5.79
C LYS A 9 27.69 5.31 6.90
N LYS A 10 26.81 5.21 7.91
CA LYS A 10 26.96 4.20 8.98
C LYS A 10 26.90 2.77 8.48
N MET A 11 26.06 2.47 7.49
CA MET A 11 26.03 1.15 6.88
C MET A 11 27.35 0.82 6.18
N ASN A 12 27.94 1.78 5.45
CA ASN A 12 29.25 1.62 4.81
C ASN A 12 30.39 1.45 5.84
N GLU A 13 30.29 2.06 7.02
CA GLU A 13 31.25 1.90 8.12
C GLU A 13 31.14 0.52 8.80
N ILE A 14 29.92 -0.03 8.90
CA ILE A 14 29.68 -1.37 9.48
C ILE A 14 30.15 -2.47 8.52
N GLU A 15 29.77 -2.37 7.25
CA GLU A 15 30.08 -3.38 6.22
C GLU A 15 30.10 -2.72 4.83
N PRO A 16 31.29 -2.46 4.24
CA PRO A 16 31.41 -1.79 2.96
C PRO A 16 30.67 -2.48 1.81
N ASN A 17 30.48 -3.80 1.87
CA ASN A 17 29.76 -4.58 0.85
C ASN A 17 28.30 -4.87 1.21
N TRP A 18 27.72 -4.12 2.15
CA TRP A 18 26.39 -4.39 2.68
C TRP A 18 25.30 -4.50 1.61
N LEU A 19 25.39 -3.72 0.52
CA LEU A 19 24.40 -3.74 -0.56
C LEU A 19 24.24 -5.12 -1.18
N VAL A 20 25.34 -5.85 -1.34
CA VAL A 20 25.34 -7.20 -1.90
C VAL A 20 24.81 -8.18 -0.88
N ILE A 21 25.33 -8.11 0.36
CA ILE A 21 24.96 -9.01 1.45
C ILE A 21 23.46 -8.92 1.74
N VAL A 22 22.93 -7.71 1.95
CA VAL A 22 21.50 -7.51 2.25
C VAL A 22 20.63 -7.99 1.08
N LYS A 23 21.06 -7.73 -0.17
CA LYS A 23 20.30 -8.20 -1.33
C LYS A 23 20.27 -9.73 -1.39
N GLU A 24 21.40 -10.39 -1.21
CA GLU A 24 21.48 -11.85 -1.17
C GLU A 24 20.65 -12.44 -0.01
N GLU A 25 20.68 -11.80 1.15
CA GLU A 25 19.87 -12.22 2.30
C GLU A 25 18.37 -12.11 2.00
N LEU A 26 17.92 -11.02 1.38
CA LEU A 26 16.51 -10.82 1.01
C LEU A 26 16.07 -11.76 -0.11
N ASP A 27 16.88 -11.92 -1.16
CA ASP A 27 16.55 -12.78 -2.31
C ASP A 27 16.43 -14.26 -1.92
N ASN A 28 17.12 -14.68 -0.85
CA ASN A 28 17.11 -16.06 -0.35
C ASN A 28 16.26 -16.28 0.91
N ASP A 29 15.52 -15.26 1.38
CA ASP A 29 14.79 -15.28 2.67
C ASP A 29 15.67 -15.77 3.84
N ALA A 30 16.93 -15.34 3.84
CA ALA A 30 17.93 -15.78 4.80
C ALA A 30 17.85 -14.97 6.10
N VAL A 31 18.16 -15.63 7.22
CA VAL A 31 18.31 -14.94 8.51
C VAL A 31 19.54 -14.03 8.46
N PRO A 32 19.41 -12.73 8.79
CA PRO A 32 20.53 -11.81 8.71
C PRO A 32 21.71 -12.24 9.58
N GLN A 33 22.90 -12.34 8.99
CA GLN A 33 24.11 -12.72 9.73
C GLN A 33 24.60 -11.60 10.63
N ASN A 34 24.51 -10.35 10.15
CA ASN A 34 24.85 -9.16 10.91
C ASN A 34 23.59 -8.43 11.38
N ARG A 35 23.24 -8.62 12.66
CA ARG A 35 22.06 -7.98 13.26
C ARG A 35 22.12 -6.46 13.30
N GLU A 36 23.31 -5.88 13.45
CA GLU A 36 23.47 -4.42 13.47
C GLU A 36 23.24 -3.84 12.08
N LEU A 37 23.78 -4.50 11.06
CA LEU A 37 23.54 -4.12 9.67
C LEU A 37 22.05 -4.23 9.30
N ALA A 38 21.39 -5.33 9.67
CA ALA A 38 19.96 -5.52 9.44
C ALA A 38 19.12 -4.41 10.11
N LYS A 39 19.47 -4.03 11.34
CA LYS A 39 18.81 -2.92 12.04
C LYS A 39 18.98 -1.60 11.28
N LYS A 40 20.19 -1.31 10.80
CA LYS A 40 20.48 -0.08 10.03
C LYS A 40 19.80 -0.05 8.66
N TYR A 41 19.70 -1.20 8.00
CA TYR A 41 18.92 -1.35 6.78
C TYR A 41 17.43 -1.08 7.02
N ASN A 42 16.83 -1.63 8.08
CA ASN A 42 15.44 -1.36 8.42
C ASN A 42 15.21 0.13 8.74
N GLU A 43 16.16 0.77 9.44
CA GLU A 43 16.15 2.22 9.66
C GLU A 43 16.23 2.98 8.32
N LEU A 44 17.04 2.53 7.36
CA LEU A 44 17.19 3.15 6.04
C LEU A 44 15.88 3.05 5.27
N TRP A 45 15.29 1.86 5.24
CA TRP A 45 14.03 1.59 4.55
C TRP A 45 12.89 2.46 5.10
N LYS A 46 12.73 2.52 6.43
CA LYS A 46 11.74 3.38 7.09
C LYS A 46 11.98 4.86 6.79
N ASN A 47 13.23 5.31 6.89
CA ASN A 47 13.60 6.70 6.64
C ASN A 47 13.38 7.10 5.17
N LEU A 48 13.62 6.17 4.24
CA LEU A 48 13.39 6.39 2.82
C LEU A 48 11.88 6.51 2.53
N ARG A 49 11.03 5.68 3.17
CA ARG A 49 9.56 5.86 3.09
C ARG A 49 9.15 7.27 3.53
N ILE A 50 9.61 7.71 4.70
CA ILE A 50 9.29 9.04 5.22
C ILE A 50 9.77 10.15 4.27
N ALA A 51 10.97 10.01 3.69
CA ALA A 51 11.51 10.97 2.75
C ALA A 51 10.65 11.06 1.47
N LEU A 52 10.30 9.91 0.89
CA LEU A 52 9.48 9.81 -0.33
C LEU A 52 8.07 10.33 -0.12
N LYS A 53 7.43 10.05 1.03
CA LYS A 53 6.12 10.59 1.40
C LYS A 53 6.11 12.13 1.45
N ARG A 54 7.25 12.75 1.79
CA ARG A 54 7.40 14.21 1.97
C ARG A 54 7.79 14.94 0.70
N ASP A 55 8.79 14.44 -0.03
CA ASP A 55 9.32 15.04 -1.24
C ASP A 55 10.02 13.96 -2.07
N ARG A 56 9.24 13.37 -2.98
CA ARG A 56 9.66 12.21 -3.79
C ARG A 56 10.90 12.50 -4.63
N ILE A 57 10.86 13.57 -5.43
CA ILE A 57 11.92 13.95 -6.36
C ILE A 57 13.24 14.14 -5.62
N ARG A 58 13.21 14.92 -4.53
CA ARG A 58 14.42 15.19 -3.76
C ARG A 58 14.92 13.95 -3.01
N ALA A 59 14.04 13.09 -2.53
CA ALA A 59 14.42 11.85 -1.84
C ALA A 59 15.12 10.88 -2.78
N GLU A 60 14.59 10.71 -3.99
CA GLU A 60 15.21 9.91 -5.06
C GLU A 60 16.59 10.45 -5.43
N GLU A 61 16.71 11.77 -5.65
CA GLU A 61 17.98 12.43 -5.97
C GLU A 61 19.02 12.23 -4.86
N VAL A 62 18.65 12.50 -3.60
CA VAL A 62 19.56 12.35 -2.46
C VAL A 62 20.00 10.90 -2.30
N PHE A 63 19.07 9.94 -2.41
CA PHE A 63 19.39 8.52 -2.28
C PHE A 63 20.29 8.04 -3.43
N GLY A 64 19.96 8.40 -4.67
CA GLY A 64 20.74 8.08 -5.87
C GLY A 64 22.16 8.64 -5.79
N ASN A 65 22.34 9.87 -5.30
CA ASN A 65 23.66 10.48 -5.13
C ASN A 65 24.55 9.76 -4.09
N GLN A 66 23.97 9.01 -3.14
CA GLN A 66 24.73 8.32 -2.10
C GLN A 66 25.11 6.88 -2.49
N ILE A 67 24.22 6.16 -3.18
CA ILE A 67 24.41 4.73 -3.47
C ILE A 67 24.65 4.47 -4.97
N GLY A 68 24.21 5.37 -5.84
CA GLY A 68 24.18 5.17 -7.29
C GLY A 68 23.24 4.04 -7.72
N ASP A 69 23.38 3.61 -8.97
CA ASP A 69 22.45 2.66 -9.61
C ASP A 69 22.34 1.30 -8.91
N LYS A 70 23.37 0.91 -8.15
CA LYS A 70 23.38 -0.34 -7.36
C LYS A 70 22.29 -0.37 -6.29
N GLY A 71 21.80 0.79 -5.86
CA GLY A 71 20.76 0.94 -4.85
C GLY A 71 19.34 0.97 -5.41
N ASN A 72 19.16 0.98 -6.73
CA ASN A 72 17.85 1.18 -7.36
C ASN A 72 16.83 0.12 -6.95
N TRP A 73 17.27 -1.10 -6.60
CA TRP A 73 16.38 -2.14 -6.10
C TRP A 73 15.77 -1.79 -4.72
N ILE A 74 16.50 -1.08 -3.86
CA ILE A 74 16.00 -0.60 -2.57
C ILE A 74 14.97 0.49 -2.82
N LEU A 75 15.31 1.46 -3.67
CA LEU A 75 14.42 2.56 -3.99
C LEU A 75 13.11 2.02 -4.54
N LYS A 76 13.18 1.14 -5.55
CA LYS A 76 12.01 0.49 -6.12
C LYS A 76 11.20 -0.29 -5.07
N SER A 77 11.86 -1.10 -4.24
CA SER A 77 11.16 -1.84 -3.17
C SER A 77 10.42 -0.92 -2.21
N VAL A 78 11.01 0.22 -1.87
CA VAL A 78 10.36 1.22 -1.00
C VAL A 78 9.22 1.93 -1.71
N GLU A 79 9.39 2.30 -2.98
CA GLU A 79 8.32 2.92 -3.79
C GLU A 79 7.13 1.97 -3.96
N ASP A 80 7.38 0.70 -4.24
CA ASP A 80 6.36 -0.34 -4.35
C ASP A 80 5.59 -0.45 -3.01
N SER A 81 6.27 -0.35 -1.87
CA SER A 81 5.62 -0.30 -0.54
C SER A 81 4.82 0.98 -0.25
N LEU A 82 4.92 1.99 -1.12
CA LEU A 82 4.20 3.25 -1.04
C LEU A 82 3.15 3.40 -2.15
N GLU A 83 2.90 2.36 -2.94
CA GLU A 83 1.92 2.40 -4.03
C GLU A 83 0.54 2.87 -3.53
N THR A 84 0.07 2.31 -2.41
CA THR A 84 -1.18 2.74 -1.75
C THR A 84 -1.12 4.18 -1.27
N TYR A 85 0.00 4.60 -0.68
CA TYR A 85 0.17 6.00 -0.29
C TYR A 85 0.08 6.93 -1.50
N PHE A 86 0.74 6.60 -2.62
CA PHE A 86 0.70 7.45 -3.80
C PHE A 86 -0.67 7.44 -4.50
N SER A 87 -1.40 6.33 -4.48
CA SER A 87 -2.74 6.28 -5.08
C SER A 87 -3.75 7.19 -4.35
N PHE A 88 -3.54 7.47 -3.06
CA PHE A 88 -4.38 8.38 -2.27
C PHE A 88 -4.02 9.88 -2.39
N GLU A 89 -3.05 10.26 -3.23
CA GLU A 89 -2.59 11.65 -3.36
C GLU A 89 -3.73 12.64 -3.64
N GLN A 90 -4.63 12.32 -4.57
CA GLN A 90 -5.74 13.23 -4.89
C GLN A 90 -6.73 13.37 -3.76
N LEU A 91 -7.05 12.28 -3.05
CA LEU A 91 -7.91 12.36 -1.87
C LEU A 91 -7.25 13.17 -0.75
N ARG A 92 -5.91 13.08 -0.59
CA ARG A 92 -5.17 13.94 0.33
C ARG A 92 -5.25 15.42 -0.05
N ILE A 93 -5.24 15.75 -1.33
CA ILE A 93 -5.44 17.14 -1.79
C ILE A 93 -6.88 17.59 -1.51
N ILE A 94 -7.86 16.72 -1.72
CA ILE A 94 -9.28 17.02 -1.51
C ILE A 94 -9.57 17.24 -0.01
N GLN A 95 -9.09 16.38 0.89
CA GLN A 95 -9.33 16.54 2.34
C GLN A 95 -8.74 17.84 2.92
N GLU A 96 -7.71 18.43 2.30
CA GLU A 96 -7.17 19.74 2.72
C GLU A 96 -8.07 20.89 2.29
N ARG A 97 -8.86 20.71 1.22
CA ARG A 97 -9.81 21.70 0.72
C ARG A 97 -11.18 21.56 1.38
N SER A 98 -11.67 20.33 1.50
CA SER A 98 -12.97 19.99 2.04
C SER A 98 -12.97 18.57 2.60
N LEU A 99 -12.99 18.46 3.93
CA LEU A 99 -13.12 17.16 4.60
C LEU A 99 -14.43 16.46 4.21
N SER A 100 -15.52 17.23 4.12
CA SER A 100 -16.84 16.70 3.74
C SER A 100 -16.86 16.09 2.33
N GLU A 101 -16.14 16.66 1.37
CA GLU A 101 -16.04 16.09 0.01
C GLU A 101 -15.25 14.78 0.05
N ALA A 102 -14.17 14.72 0.82
CA ALA A 102 -13.39 13.49 1.00
C ALA A 102 -14.23 12.38 1.67
N GLU A 103 -15.06 12.73 2.66
CA GLU A 103 -16.01 11.80 3.26
C GLU A 103 -17.04 11.27 2.25
N GLU A 104 -17.61 12.15 1.41
CA GLU A 104 -18.57 11.77 0.37
C GLU A 104 -17.96 10.78 -0.62
N ILE A 105 -16.73 11.03 -1.06
CA ILE A 105 -15.99 10.13 -1.96
C ILE A 105 -15.82 8.75 -1.34
N LEU A 106 -15.36 8.69 -0.08
CA LEU A 106 -15.16 7.42 0.62
C LEU A 106 -16.48 6.65 0.75
N ARG A 107 -17.56 7.31 1.19
CA ARG A 107 -18.89 6.69 1.28
C ARG A 107 -19.36 6.16 -0.07
N TYR A 108 -19.20 6.95 -1.13
CA TYR A 108 -19.57 6.55 -2.49
C TYR A 108 -18.83 5.28 -2.93
N LEU A 109 -17.53 5.18 -2.67
CA LEU A 109 -16.74 3.99 -3.01
C LEU A 109 -17.18 2.77 -2.21
N PHE A 110 -17.48 2.94 -0.93
CA PHE A 110 -18.02 1.84 -0.13
C PHE A 110 -19.34 1.33 -0.70
N GLU A 111 -20.25 2.23 -1.04
CA GLU A 111 -21.58 1.88 -1.57
C GLU A 111 -21.55 1.32 -3.00
N ASN A 112 -20.56 1.67 -3.81
CA ASN A 112 -20.59 1.38 -5.26
C ASN A 112 -19.51 0.42 -5.75
N VAL A 113 -18.48 0.12 -4.96
CA VAL A 113 -17.43 -0.82 -5.41
C VAL A 113 -16.88 -1.75 -4.32
N ILE A 114 -16.91 -1.37 -3.04
CA ILE A 114 -16.34 -2.21 -1.96
C ILE A 114 -17.39 -3.15 -1.37
N ILE A 115 -18.53 -2.62 -0.90
CA ILE A 115 -19.61 -3.45 -0.31
C ILE A 115 -20.49 -4.03 -1.42
N TYR A 116 -20.83 -3.18 -2.39
CA TYR A 116 -21.58 -3.55 -3.58
C TYR A 116 -20.79 -3.19 -4.83
N TYR A 117 -21.23 -3.67 -5.99
CA TYR A 117 -20.55 -3.38 -7.25
C TYR A 117 -21.50 -2.76 -8.27
N ASN A 118 -21.22 -1.50 -8.61
CA ASN A 118 -21.87 -0.75 -9.68
C ASN A 118 -20.84 -0.51 -10.80
N PRO A 119 -20.95 -1.18 -11.97
CA PRO A 119 -19.95 -1.08 -13.05
C PRO A 119 -19.82 0.34 -13.65
N LYS A 120 -20.75 1.25 -13.34
CA LYS A 120 -20.71 2.64 -13.80
C LYS A 120 -20.03 3.57 -12.79
N PHE A 121 -19.60 3.06 -11.63
CA PHE A 121 -19.02 3.88 -10.57
C PHE A 121 -17.87 4.79 -11.02
N PRO A 122 -16.97 4.40 -11.96
CA PRO A 122 -15.82 5.22 -12.34
C PRO A 122 -16.22 6.51 -13.05
N ARG A 123 -17.46 6.61 -13.57
CA ARG A 123 -17.94 7.79 -14.30
C ARG A 123 -18.00 9.05 -13.43
N LYS A 124 -18.05 8.88 -12.10
CA LYS A 124 -18.10 9.98 -11.13
C LYS A 124 -16.75 10.65 -10.85
N TYR A 125 -15.63 10.17 -11.42
CA TYR A 125 -14.30 10.69 -11.09
C TYR A 125 -14.17 12.23 -11.24
N ARG A 126 -14.75 12.81 -12.30
CA ARG A 126 -14.70 14.27 -12.52
C ARG A 126 -15.51 15.05 -11.50
N ASP A 127 -16.67 14.52 -11.12
CA ASP A 127 -17.55 15.14 -10.12
C ASP A 127 -16.83 15.24 -8.76
N PHE A 128 -15.94 14.29 -8.48
CA PHE A 128 -15.09 14.25 -7.29
C PHE A 128 -13.74 14.97 -7.44
N GLY A 129 -13.51 15.67 -8.55
CA GLY A 129 -12.29 16.45 -8.74
C GLY A 129 -11.03 15.64 -9.08
N PHE A 130 -11.16 14.37 -9.47
CA PHE A 130 -10.02 13.56 -9.94
C PHE A 130 -9.60 13.99 -11.35
N GLU A 131 -8.29 14.13 -11.57
CA GLU A 131 -7.74 14.51 -12.89
C GLU A 131 -8.06 13.48 -13.98
N THR A 132 -7.96 12.19 -13.64
CA THR A 132 -8.15 11.09 -14.58
C THR A 132 -8.93 9.96 -13.95
N VAL A 133 -9.60 9.17 -14.78
CA VAL A 133 -10.27 7.95 -14.32
C VAL A 133 -9.27 6.95 -13.74
N SER A 134 -8.03 6.91 -14.25
CA SER A 134 -6.98 6.03 -13.73
C SER A 134 -6.70 6.35 -12.27
N LYS A 135 -6.41 7.60 -11.92
CA LYS A 135 -6.11 7.99 -10.53
C LYS A 135 -7.26 7.64 -9.58
N PHE A 136 -8.51 7.80 -10.04
CA PHE A 136 -9.68 7.39 -9.25
C PHE A 136 -9.76 5.87 -9.05
N LEU A 137 -9.47 5.09 -10.10
CA LEU A 137 -9.41 3.64 -10.05
C LEU A 137 -8.25 3.14 -9.19
N ASP A 138 -7.06 3.72 -9.32
CA ASP A 138 -5.86 3.35 -8.56
C ASP A 138 -6.11 3.54 -7.06
N MET A 139 -6.69 4.67 -6.66
CA MET A 139 -7.12 4.90 -5.28
C MET A 139 -8.18 3.89 -4.84
N THR A 140 -9.17 3.61 -5.70
CA THR A 140 -10.23 2.63 -5.40
C THR A 140 -9.67 1.24 -5.16
N ILE A 141 -8.72 0.81 -6.00
CA ILE A 141 -8.02 -0.48 -5.88
C ILE A 141 -7.23 -0.52 -4.58
N GLY A 142 -6.49 0.55 -4.26
CA GLY A 142 -5.76 0.68 -2.99
C GLY A 142 -6.68 0.57 -1.79
N LEU A 143 -7.80 1.31 -1.78
CA LEU A 143 -8.79 1.25 -0.70
C LEU A 143 -9.40 -0.15 -0.55
N ASN A 144 -9.80 -0.77 -1.66
CA ASN A 144 -10.36 -2.13 -1.62
C ASN A 144 -9.34 -3.15 -1.13
N GLY A 145 -8.08 -3.03 -1.56
CA GLY A 145 -6.98 -3.88 -1.09
C GLY A 145 -6.74 -3.79 0.41
N LEU A 146 -6.78 -2.57 0.98
CA LEU A 146 -6.70 -2.36 2.43
C LEU A 146 -7.88 -3.00 3.16
N VAL A 147 -9.12 -2.78 2.68
CA VAL A 147 -10.31 -3.40 3.29
C VAL A 147 -10.20 -4.92 3.28
N ASP A 148 -9.87 -5.52 2.13
CA ASP A 148 -9.67 -6.96 1.99
C ASP A 148 -8.61 -7.48 2.97
N PHE A 149 -7.48 -6.76 3.08
CA PHE A 149 -6.42 -7.11 4.02
C PHE A 149 -6.90 -7.07 5.48
N TYR A 150 -7.58 -6.01 5.90
CA TYR A 150 -8.08 -5.86 7.27
C TYR A 150 -9.07 -6.97 7.66
N ILE A 151 -9.99 -7.32 6.76
CA ILE A 151 -10.98 -8.38 7.02
C ILE A 151 -10.29 -9.75 7.09
N ARG A 152 -9.35 -10.04 6.17
CA ARG A 152 -8.60 -11.31 6.18
C ARG A 152 -7.75 -11.47 7.44
N SER A 153 -7.09 -10.39 7.85
CA SER A 153 -6.21 -10.35 9.02
C SER A 153 -6.95 -10.19 10.35
N ARG A 154 -8.28 -9.94 10.31
CA ARG A 154 -9.13 -9.74 11.50
C ARG A 154 -8.64 -8.62 12.41
N TYR A 155 -8.23 -7.51 11.81
CA TYR A 155 -7.73 -6.36 12.57
C TYR A 155 -8.82 -5.75 13.46
N THR A 156 -8.42 -5.25 14.63
CA THR A 156 -9.31 -4.45 15.48
C THR A 156 -9.46 -3.06 14.88
N ILE A 157 -10.51 -2.33 15.28
CA ILE A 157 -10.80 -0.98 14.78
C ILE A 157 -9.65 -0.01 15.03
N ASP A 158 -8.97 -0.11 16.18
CA ASP A 158 -7.84 0.77 16.48
C ASP A 158 -6.65 0.51 15.56
N ILE A 159 -6.35 -0.76 15.27
CA ILE A 159 -5.28 -1.13 14.33
C ILE A 159 -5.63 -0.72 12.90
N ILE A 160 -6.90 -0.84 12.49
CA ILE A 160 -7.34 -0.36 11.17
C ILE A 160 -7.11 1.14 11.03
N LYS A 161 -7.44 1.96 12.04
CA LYS A 161 -7.24 3.42 11.98
C LYS A 161 -5.75 3.77 11.88
N GLU A 162 -4.90 3.15 12.70
CA GLU A 162 -3.45 3.39 12.69
C GLU A 162 -2.83 3.02 11.35
N ASP A 163 -3.13 1.81 10.84
CA ASP A 163 -2.59 1.32 9.56
C ASP A 163 -3.09 2.16 8.38
N LEU A 164 -4.39 2.49 8.36
CA LEU A 164 -4.97 3.33 7.32
C LEU A 164 -4.33 4.71 7.30
N ALA A 165 -4.08 5.32 8.47
CA ALA A 165 -3.41 6.61 8.55
C ALA A 165 -1.98 6.54 7.99
N ASP A 166 -1.20 5.51 8.32
CA ASP A 166 0.17 5.36 7.79
C ASP A 166 0.16 5.08 6.28
N GLU A 167 -0.67 4.14 5.83
CA GLU A 167 -0.68 3.69 4.43
C GLU A 167 -1.29 4.72 3.47
N THR A 168 -2.18 5.61 3.94
CA THR A 168 -2.88 6.56 3.07
C THR A 168 -2.57 8.02 3.35
N GLY A 169 -2.07 8.37 4.54
CA GLY A 169 -1.90 9.76 4.97
C GLY A 169 -3.21 10.54 5.09
N LEU A 170 -4.34 9.86 5.27
CA LEU A 170 -5.62 10.51 5.57
C LEU A 170 -5.66 11.03 7.01
N LYS A 171 -6.46 12.07 7.23
CA LYS A 171 -6.74 12.63 8.55
C LYS A 171 -7.53 11.64 9.41
N GLU A 172 -7.39 11.78 10.73
CA GLU A 172 -7.99 10.90 11.73
C GLU A 172 -9.50 10.72 11.52
N GLU A 173 -10.22 11.80 11.21
CA GLU A 173 -11.66 11.79 10.99
C GLU A 173 -12.07 10.89 9.80
N LEU A 174 -11.28 10.89 8.72
CA LEU A 174 -11.52 10.01 7.58
C LEU A 174 -11.17 8.57 7.90
N CYS A 175 -10.12 8.35 8.70
CA CYS A 175 -9.76 7.01 9.17
C CYS A 175 -10.84 6.43 10.09
N GLU A 176 -11.41 7.24 10.99
CA GLU A 176 -12.54 6.87 11.83
C GLU A 176 -13.79 6.54 11.00
N LEU A 177 -14.10 7.35 9.98
CA LEU A 177 -15.18 7.10 9.05
C LEU A 177 -15.02 5.73 8.37
N VAL A 178 -13.87 5.48 7.76
CA VAL A 178 -13.61 4.22 7.04
C VAL A 178 -13.67 3.03 7.98
N ALA A 179 -13.02 3.11 9.14
CA ALA A 179 -13.05 2.04 10.13
C ALA A 179 -14.48 1.78 10.65
N GLY A 180 -15.29 2.84 10.80
CA GLY A 180 -16.71 2.76 11.14
C GLY A 180 -17.51 2.00 10.08
N ILE A 181 -17.38 2.38 8.81
CA ILE A 181 -18.09 1.69 7.71
C ILE A 181 -17.70 0.21 7.64
N ILE A 182 -16.40 -0.10 7.80
CA ILE A 182 -15.90 -1.49 7.85
C ILE A 182 -16.54 -2.26 9.01
N LYS A 183 -16.59 -1.66 10.21
CA LYS A 183 -17.21 -2.27 11.40
C LYS A 183 -18.69 -2.60 11.17
N GLU A 184 -19.43 -1.65 10.63
CA GLU A 184 -20.87 -1.78 10.36
C GLU A 184 -21.16 -2.86 9.31
N ASN A 185 -20.24 -3.07 8.37
CA ASN A 185 -20.40 -3.99 7.25
C ASN A 185 -19.52 -5.25 7.35
N TYR A 186 -18.89 -5.50 8.49
CA TYR A 186 -17.84 -6.52 8.65
C TYR A 186 -18.30 -7.91 8.19
N GLN A 187 -19.52 -8.32 8.57
CA GLN A 187 -20.08 -9.62 8.18
C GLN A 187 -20.33 -9.73 6.68
N THR A 188 -20.82 -8.66 6.05
CA THR A 188 -21.06 -8.60 4.60
C THR A 188 -19.74 -8.71 3.83
N LEU A 189 -18.73 -7.93 4.24
CA LEU A 189 -17.39 -7.96 3.64
C LEU A 189 -16.74 -9.34 3.81
N GLN A 190 -16.82 -9.92 5.01
CA GLN A 190 -16.28 -11.25 5.29
C GLN A 190 -16.98 -12.33 4.43
N MET A 191 -18.30 -12.26 4.29
CA MET A 191 -19.04 -13.19 3.44
C MET A 191 -18.67 -13.03 1.97
N GLY A 192 -18.52 -11.79 1.48
CA GLY A 192 -18.07 -11.50 0.12
C GLY A 192 -16.71 -12.15 -0.19
N LEU A 193 -15.76 -12.06 0.74
CA LEU A 193 -14.46 -12.72 0.64
C LEU A 193 -14.57 -14.25 0.63
N ILE A 194 -15.40 -14.85 1.50
CA ILE A 194 -15.60 -16.31 1.50
C ILE A 194 -16.16 -16.77 0.14
N MET A 195 -17.15 -16.04 -0.38
CA MET A 195 -17.76 -16.35 -1.68
C MET A 195 -16.78 -16.23 -2.85
N SER A 196 -15.86 -15.26 -2.81
CA SER A 196 -14.83 -15.12 -3.85
C SER A 196 -13.83 -16.27 -3.82
N TYR A 197 -13.40 -16.74 -2.64
CA TYR A 197 -12.55 -17.93 -2.51
C TYR A 197 -13.23 -19.19 -3.00
N LEU A 198 -14.49 -19.40 -2.63
CA LEU A 198 -15.25 -20.56 -3.09
C LEU A 198 -15.36 -20.56 -4.62
N ARG A 199 -15.70 -19.42 -5.23
CA ARG A 199 -15.77 -19.29 -6.69
C ARG A 199 -14.44 -19.62 -7.36
N LYS A 200 -13.33 -19.02 -6.89
CA LYS A 200 -12.00 -19.28 -7.43
C LYS A 200 -11.66 -20.77 -7.40
N LYS A 201 -11.93 -21.45 -6.28
CA LYS A 201 -11.70 -22.89 -6.14
C LYS A 201 -12.56 -23.71 -7.11
N PHE A 202 -13.83 -23.35 -7.30
CA PHE A 202 -14.71 -24.02 -8.26
C PHE A 202 -14.24 -23.85 -9.71
N ASP A 203 -13.67 -22.69 -10.05
CA ASP A 203 -13.16 -22.43 -11.40
C ASP A 203 -11.86 -23.21 -11.65
N GLU A 204 -10.94 -23.25 -10.68
CA GLU A 204 -9.72 -24.09 -10.72
C GLU A 204 -10.05 -25.59 -10.86
N ASP A 205 -11.05 -26.07 -10.11
CA ASP A 205 -11.51 -27.47 -10.19
C ASP A 205 -12.14 -27.82 -11.55
N LYS A 206 -12.71 -26.84 -12.27
CA LYS A 206 -13.26 -27.04 -13.63
C LYS A 206 -12.14 -27.08 -14.68
N GLU A 207 -11.17 -26.18 -14.60
CA GLU A 207 -10.02 -26.16 -15.50
C GLU A 207 -9.19 -27.45 -15.36
N GLY A 208 -8.99 -27.94 -14.12
CA GLY A 208 -8.30 -29.20 -13.85
C GLY A 208 -9.05 -30.47 -14.27
N ARG A 209 -10.37 -30.40 -14.49
CA ARG A 209 -11.18 -31.51 -15.03
C ARG A 209 -11.20 -31.53 -16.55
N ASN A 210 -11.34 -30.36 -17.18
CA ASN A 210 -11.32 -30.27 -18.65
C ASN A 210 -9.96 -30.67 -19.25
N GLY A 211 -8.86 -30.56 -18.50
CA GLY A 211 -7.53 -31.02 -18.93
C GLY A 211 -7.26 -32.54 -18.78
N LYS A 212 -8.22 -33.32 -18.24
CA LYS A 212 -8.09 -34.78 -18.09
C LYS A 212 -8.90 -35.59 -19.11
N ASP A 213 -9.80 -34.95 -19.83
CA ASP A 213 -10.69 -35.60 -20.80
C ASP A 213 -10.19 -35.50 -22.26
N GLU A 214 -8.95 -35.03 -22.47
CA GLU A 214 -8.32 -34.89 -23.82
C GLU A 214 -7.12 -35.84 -24.08
N ASN A 215 -7.01 -36.98 -23.40
CA ASN A 215 -6.03 -38.04 -23.75
C ASN A 215 -6.69 -39.38 -24.07
#